data_AF-A0A947XFX9-F1
#
_entry.id   AF-A0A947XFX9-F1
#
_cell.length_a   1.000
_cell.length_b   1.000
_cell.length_c   1.000
_cell.angle_alpha   90.00
_cell.angle_beta   90.00
_cell.angle_gamma   90.00
#
_symmetry.space_group_name_H-M   'P 1'
#
loop_
_entity.id
_entity.type
_entity.pdbx_description
1 polymer ?
#
loop_
_entity_poly.entity_id
_entity_poly.type
_entity_poly.pdbx_seq_one_letter_code
_entity_poly.pdbx_strand_id
1 'polypeptide(L)'
;MMKKIKCALIGPGNIGTDLLMKLKRSTVLEPVWMVGIDPESDGLKRAREMGIKTTAEGVDGLLPHVEADGVQIAFDATSAYVHAENSRKLNELGVLMIDLTPAAVGPFCVPPVNLIEHVGKREMNVNMVTCGGQATIPMVYAISRVQPVSYGEIVATVSSKSVGPGTRKNIDEFTRTTAGAVEKVGGAKKGKAIIIINPAEPPLIMRDTVHCLVEGTPDQEAIIRSVHDMIKEVQKYVP
;
A
#
# COMPACT_ATOMS: atom_id res chain seq x y z
N MET A 1 9.69 27.93 -3.73
CA MET A 1 9.42 26.48 -3.58
C MET A 1 7.92 26.26 -3.66
N MET A 2 7.45 25.18 -4.30
CA MET A 2 6.04 24.79 -4.19
C MET A 2 5.69 24.50 -2.73
N LYS A 3 4.50 24.93 -2.29
CA LYS A 3 3.98 24.62 -0.96
C LYS A 3 3.73 23.12 -0.89
N LYS A 4 4.31 22.43 0.10
CA LYS A 4 4.11 20.99 0.30
C LYS A 4 2.67 20.70 0.70
N ILE A 5 2.17 19.54 0.30
CA ILE A 5 0.84 19.05 0.67
C ILE A 5 0.94 18.40 2.04
N LYS A 6 0.18 18.92 3.00
CA LYS A 6 0.20 18.41 4.36
C LYS A 6 -0.61 17.12 4.48
N CYS A 7 -0.04 16.14 5.18
CA CYS A 7 -0.64 14.84 5.34
C CYS A 7 -0.65 14.32 6.78
N ALA A 8 -1.62 13.46 7.06
CA ALA A 8 -1.74 12.69 8.30
C ALA A 8 -1.40 11.22 8.04
N LEU A 9 -0.84 10.55 9.05
CA LEU A 9 -0.67 9.10 9.08
C LEU A 9 -1.54 8.52 10.18
N ILE A 10 -2.30 7.48 9.87
CA ILE A 10 -3.20 6.80 10.80
C ILE A 10 -2.68 5.38 10.98
N GLY A 11 -2.37 4.99 12.22
CA GLY A 11 -1.75 3.70 12.54
C GLY A 11 -0.25 3.81 12.75
N PRO A 12 0.23 4.01 14.00
CA PRO A 12 1.64 4.21 14.34
C PRO A 12 2.42 2.89 14.45
N GLY A 13 2.04 1.87 13.68
CA GLY A 13 2.74 0.59 13.63
C GLY A 13 4.00 0.63 12.74
N ASN A 14 4.48 -0.56 12.34
CA ASN A 14 5.64 -0.69 11.45
C ASN A 14 5.46 0.09 10.13
N ILE A 15 4.31 -0.08 9.48
CA ILE A 15 4.01 0.58 8.18
C ILE A 15 3.94 2.09 8.34
N GLY A 16 3.14 2.61 9.28
CA GLY A 16 2.98 4.05 9.47
C GLY A 16 4.28 4.73 9.90
N THR A 17 5.06 4.11 10.77
CA THR A 17 6.34 4.69 11.23
C THR A 17 7.39 4.72 10.12
N ASP A 18 7.49 3.66 9.31
CA ASP A 18 8.36 3.65 8.14
C ASP A 18 7.91 4.68 7.08
N LEU A 19 6.61 4.79 6.83
CA LEU A 19 6.06 5.79 5.91
C LEU A 19 6.34 7.21 6.40
N LEU A 20 6.25 7.49 7.70
CA LEU A 20 6.63 8.79 8.26
C LEU A 20 8.08 9.16 7.89
N MET A 21 9.01 8.22 8.00
CA MET A 21 10.41 8.44 7.63
C MET A 21 10.57 8.72 6.14
N LYS A 22 9.79 8.05 5.28
CA LYS A 22 9.76 8.30 3.83
C LYS A 22 9.18 9.67 3.51
N LEU A 23 8.07 10.05 4.13
CA LEU A 23 7.39 11.33 3.91
C LEU A 23 8.24 12.52 4.35
N LYS A 24 9.05 12.41 5.41
CA LYS A 24 10.01 13.46 5.81
C LYS A 24 11.05 13.75 4.72
N ARG A 25 11.36 12.79 3.84
CA ARG A 25 12.25 12.97 2.69
C ARG A 25 11.52 13.47 1.43
N SER A 26 10.19 13.53 1.45
CA SER A 26 9.40 13.95 0.30
C SER A 26 9.62 15.44 0.00
N THR A 27 9.77 15.76 -1.28
CA THR A 27 9.84 17.14 -1.77
C THR A 27 8.47 17.78 -1.94
N VAL A 28 7.40 16.98 -1.97
CA VAL A 28 6.03 17.44 -2.26
C VAL A 28 5.04 17.19 -1.13
N LEU A 29 5.33 16.26 -0.21
CA LEU A 29 4.48 15.94 0.95
C LEU A 29 5.13 16.39 2.26
N GLU A 30 4.31 16.81 3.22
CA GLU A 30 4.71 17.22 4.56
C GLU A 30 3.86 16.48 5.60
N PRO A 31 4.42 15.49 6.32
CA PRO A 31 3.68 14.83 7.39
C PRO A 31 3.55 15.80 8.57
N VAL A 32 2.31 16.00 9.04
CA VAL A 32 2.00 16.91 10.15
C VAL A 32 1.34 16.21 11.34
N TRP A 33 0.71 15.05 11.12
CA TRP A 33 0.01 14.28 12.13
C TRP A 33 0.39 12.80 12.09
N MET A 34 0.54 12.20 13.27
CA MET A 34 0.52 10.75 13.48
C MET A 34 -0.60 10.39 14.46
N VAL A 35 -1.52 9.56 14.02
CA VAL A 35 -2.76 9.22 14.72
C VAL A 35 -2.70 7.75 15.16
N GLY A 36 -2.92 7.49 16.44
CA GLY A 36 -3.00 6.14 17.01
C GLY A 36 -4.15 6.01 17.99
N ILE A 37 -4.25 4.83 18.62
CA ILE A 37 -5.25 4.49 19.64
C ILE A 37 -4.63 4.02 20.97
N ASP A 38 -3.31 3.90 20.99
CA ASP A 38 -2.54 3.44 22.16
C ASP A 38 -1.56 4.55 22.55
N PRO A 39 -1.74 5.23 23.70
CA PRO A 39 -0.87 6.31 24.14
C PRO A 39 0.59 5.87 24.34
N GLU A 40 0.82 4.57 24.58
CA GLU A 40 2.14 3.99 24.81
C GLU A 40 2.87 3.57 23.53
N SER A 41 2.23 3.69 22.37
CA SER A 41 2.80 3.32 21.08
C SER A 41 4.16 4.00 20.82
N ASP A 42 5.18 3.19 20.53
CA ASP A 42 6.51 3.65 20.14
C ASP A 42 6.48 4.54 18.90
N GLY A 43 5.59 4.26 17.94
CA GLY A 43 5.42 5.09 16.74
C GLY A 43 4.89 6.49 17.06
N LEU A 44 4.02 6.65 18.06
CA LEU A 44 3.59 7.97 18.53
C LEU A 44 4.71 8.69 19.28
N LYS A 45 5.45 7.99 20.16
CA LYS A 45 6.61 8.55 20.87
C LYS A 45 7.63 9.10 19.88
N ARG A 46 8.01 8.30 18.88
CA ARG A 46 8.94 8.69 17.81
C ARG A 46 8.43 9.85 16.97
N ALA A 47 7.13 9.88 16.65
CA ALA A 47 6.55 11.00 15.91
C ALA A 47 6.66 12.32 16.70
N ARG A 48 6.38 12.31 18.01
CA ARG A 48 6.54 13.48 18.88
C ARG A 48 7.97 14.00 18.92
N GLU A 49 8.96 13.11 19.05
CA GLU A 49 10.39 13.45 19.02
C GLU A 49 10.81 14.13 17.70
N MET A 50 10.10 13.82 16.60
CA MET A 50 10.31 14.43 15.28
C MET A 50 9.48 15.70 15.04
N GLY A 51 8.83 16.24 16.08
CA GLY A 51 8.00 17.44 16.03
C GLY A 51 6.66 17.25 15.31
N ILE A 52 6.20 16.01 15.14
CA ILE A 52 4.90 15.69 14.53
C ILE A 52 3.82 15.74 15.61
N LYS A 53 2.66 16.33 15.29
CA LYS A 53 1.51 16.32 16.19
C LYS A 53 0.98 14.90 16.33
N THR A 54 0.61 14.51 17.54
CA THR A 54 0.13 13.14 17.79
C THR A 54 -1.15 13.12 18.59
N THR A 55 -2.00 12.14 18.31
CA THR A 55 -3.15 11.80 19.16
C THR A 55 -3.21 10.28 19.36
N ALA A 56 -3.72 9.88 20.52
CA ALA A 56 -4.06 8.49 20.87
C ALA A 56 -5.59 8.26 20.89
N GLU A 57 -6.39 9.24 20.45
CA GLU A 57 -7.86 9.19 20.43
C GLU A 57 -8.41 8.70 19.08
N GLY A 58 -7.56 8.09 18.26
CA GLY A 58 -7.92 7.70 16.90
C GLY A 58 -8.20 8.89 15.98
N VAL A 59 -8.90 8.62 14.87
CA VAL A 59 -9.26 9.66 13.89
C VAL A 59 -10.10 10.77 14.51
N ASP A 60 -10.91 10.46 15.53
CA ASP A 60 -11.74 11.46 16.21
C ASP A 60 -10.89 12.56 16.88
N GLY A 61 -9.71 12.22 17.40
CA GLY A 61 -8.76 13.22 17.90
C GLY A 61 -8.09 14.07 16.81
N LEU A 62 -8.15 13.66 15.54
CA LEU A 62 -7.63 14.43 14.41
C LEU A 62 -8.69 15.39 13.83
N LEU A 63 -9.97 15.00 13.81
CA LEU A 63 -11.03 15.73 13.09
C LEU A 63 -11.07 17.24 13.40
N PRO A 64 -10.99 17.71 14.67
CA PRO A 64 -11.04 19.14 14.99
C PRO A 64 -9.87 19.96 14.42
N HIS A 65 -8.80 19.30 13.98
CA HIS A 65 -7.56 19.93 13.54
C HIS A 65 -7.35 19.86 12.02
N VAL A 66 -8.16 19.09 11.28
CA VAL A 66 -7.97 18.86 9.84
C VAL A 66 -7.92 20.16 9.05
N GLU A 67 -8.91 21.04 9.23
CA GLU A 67 -8.99 22.32 8.52
C GLU A 67 -7.91 23.30 8.99
N ALA A 68 -7.78 23.48 10.32
CA ALA A 68 -6.82 24.42 10.92
C ALA A 68 -5.37 24.09 10.54
N ASP A 69 -5.03 22.80 10.47
CA ASP A 69 -3.70 22.36 10.08
C ASP A 69 -3.53 22.18 8.57
N GLY A 70 -4.61 22.24 7.79
CA GLY A 70 -4.61 22.13 6.33
C GLY A 70 -4.26 20.73 5.82
N VAL A 71 -4.69 19.69 6.53
CA VAL A 71 -4.50 18.28 6.13
C VAL A 71 -5.30 18.01 4.87
N GLN A 72 -4.62 17.54 3.81
CA GLN A 72 -5.24 17.28 2.50
C GLN A 72 -5.20 15.80 2.11
N ILE A 73 -4.24 15.04 2.67
CA ILE A 73 -4.08 13.61 2.41
C ILE A 73 -3.95 12.89 3.75
N ALA A 74 -4.60 11.74 3.90
CA ALA A 74 -4.40 10.84 5.01
C ALA A 74 -4.00 9.44 4.52
N PHE A 75 -2.93 8.90 5.09
CA PHE A 75 -2.46 7.54 4.83
C PHE A 75 -2.95 6.64 5.96
N ASP A 76 -3.77 5.65 5.65
CA ASP A 76 -4.32 4.72 6.65
C ASP A 76 -3.56 3.39 6.62
N ALA A 77 -2.85 3.12 7.70
CA ALA A 77 -2.07 1.90 7.94
C ALA A 77 -2.58 1.15 9.18
N THR A 78 -3.88 1.22 9.46
CA THR A 78 -4.52 0.53 10.59
C THR A 78 -4.91 -0.90 10.25
N SER A 79 -6.17 -1.14 9.90
CA SER A 79 -6.75 -2.45 9.57
C SER A 79 -7.95 -2.28 8.65
N ALA A 80 -8.29 -3.35 7.92
CA ALA A 80 -9.37 -3.30 6.94
C ALA A 80 -10.73 -2.90 7.54
N TYR A 81 -11.02 -3.36 8.75
CA TYR A 81 -12.31 -3.14 9.43
C TYR A 81 -12.56 -1.69 9.86
N VAL A 82 -11.49 -0.93 10.11
CA VAL A 82 -11.58 0.46 10.62
C VAL A 82 -11.48 1.48 9.49
N HIS A 83 -10.83 1.10 8.39
CA HIS A 83 -10.53 2.00 7.29
C HIS A 83 -11.78 2.68 6.69
N ALA A 84 -12.87 1.94 6.49
CA ALA A 84 -14.08 2.49 5.89
C ALA A 84 -14.66 3.67 6.69
N GLU A 85 -14.69 3.56 8.02
CA GLU A 85 -15.19 4.62 8.89
C GLU A 85 -14.21 5.80 8.99
N ASN A 86 -12.91 5.52 9.05
CA ASN A 86 -11.88 6.57 8.97
C ASN A 86 -12.01 7.36 7.66
N SER A 87 -12.19 6.64 6.54
CA SER A 87 -12.33 7.23 5.21
C SER A 87 -13.56 8.12 5.15
N ARG A 88 -14.73 7.63 5.59
CA ARG A 88 -15.97 8.41 5.61
C ARG A 88 -15.77 9.76 6.33
N LYS A 89 -15.28 9.72 7.58
CA LYS A 89 -15.06 10.91 8.42
C LYS A 89 -14.12 11.92 7.77
N LEU A 90 -13.03 11.47 7.15
CA LEU A 90 -12.02 12.34 6.54
C LEU A 90 -12.43 12.84 5.15
N ASN A 91 -13.13 12.02 4.37
CA ASN A 91 -13.68 12.41 3.07
C ASN A 91 -14.75 13.49 3.19
N GLU A 92 -15.58 13.45 4.25
CA GLU A 92 -16.54 14.53 4.58
C GLU A 92 -15.87 15.89 4.78
N LEU A 93 -14.58 15.89 5.16
CA LEU A 93 -13.74 17.09 5.31
C LEU A 93 -12.89 17.40 4.08
N GLY A 94 -13.09 16.68 2.97
CA GLY A 94 -12.33 16.87 1.73
C GLY A 94 -10.91 16.31 1.74
N VAL A 95 -10.57 15.43 2.69
CA VAL A 95 -9.25 14.77 2.77
C VAL A 95 -9.23 13.55 1.84
N LEU A 96 -8.22 13.45 0.99
CA LEU A 96 -7.94 12.27 0.17
C LEU A 96 -7.37 11.14 1.03
N MET A 97 -7.99 9.96 0.95
CA MET A 97 -7.55 8.77 1.65
C MET A 97 -6.66 7.90 0.76
N ILE A 98 -5.49 7.56 1.27
CA ILE A 98 -4.61 6.52 0.71
C ILE A 98 -4.65 5.34 1.67
N ASP A 99 -5.27 4.25 1.24
CA ASP A 99 -5.52 3.06 2.03
C ASP A 99 -4.37 2.06 1.86
N LEU A 100 -3.57 1.86 2.91
CA LEU A 100 -2.51 0.85 2.96
C LEU A 100 -3.00 -0.47 3.56
N THR A 101 -4.28 -0.56 3.91
CA THR A 101 -4.94 -1.77 4.43
C THR A 101 -5.54 -2.57 3.27
N PRO A 102 -5.93 -3.84 3.50
CA PRO A 102 -6.61 -4.62 2.47
C PRO A 102 -8.13 -4.35 2.39
N ALA A 103 -8.64 -3.22 2.93
CA ALA A 103 -10.08 -2.90 2.95
C ALA A 103 -10.71 -2.78 1.56
N ALA A 104 -9.94 -2.29 0.58
CA ALA A 104 -10.35 -2.18 -0.81
C ALA A 104 -11.64 -1.36 -1.04
N VAL A 105 -11.80 -0.24 -0.29
CA VAL A 105 -12.95 0.67 -0.44
C VAL A 105 -12.86 1.47 -1.75
N GLY A 106 -11.68 2.04 -2.02
CA GLY A 106 -11.36 2.70 -3.29
C GLY A 106 -10.79 1.76 -4.34
N PRO A 107 -10.59 2.23 -5.58
CA PRO A 107 -9.94 1.44 -6.61
C PRO A 107 -8.48 1.13 -6.27
N PHE A 108 -7.99 0.01 -6.81
CA PHE A 108 -6.61 -0.43 -6.64
C PHE A 108 -5.64 0.41 -7.44
N CYS A 109 -4.58 0.88 -6.82
CA CYS A 109 -3.48 1.59 -7.48
C CYS A 109 -2.16 0.83 -7.29
N VAL A 110 -1.55 0.46 -8.41
CA VAL A 110 -0.17 -0.04 -8.49
C VAL A 110 0.60 0.96 -9.36
N PRO A 111 1.50 1.78 -8.79
CA PRO A 111 1.99 2.98 -9.45
C PRO A 111 2.54 2.82 -10.88
N PRO A 112 3.40 1.83 -11.18
CA PRO A 112 3.94 1.65 -12.53
C PRO A 112 2.95 1.04 -13.53
N VAL A 113 1.74 0.70 -13.10
CA VAL A 113 0.70 0.06 -13.93
C VAL A 113 -0.42 1.05 -14.27
N ASN A 114 -1.08 1.60 -13.26
CA ASN A 114 -2.34 2.33 -13.47
C ASN A 114 -2.46 3.69 -12.74
N LEU A 115 -1.36 4.23 -12.17
CA LEU A 115 -1.42 5.54 -11.49
C LEU A 115 -2.02 6.64 -12.37
N ILE A 116 -1.58 6.71 -13.63
CA ILE A 116 -2.02 7.74 -14.60
C ILE A 116 -3.54 7.66 -14.81
N GLU A 117 -4.12 6.46 -14.73
CA GLU A 117 -5.57 6.29 -14.89
C GLU A 117 -6.36 6.90 -13.73
N HIS A 118 -5.78 6.98 -12.53
CA HIS A 118 -6.44 7.56 -11.34
C HIS A 118 -6.29 9.08 -11.27
N VAL A 119 -5.20 9.62 -11.86
CA VAL A 119 -4.94 11.06 -11.86
C VAL A 119 -6.06 11.82 -12.57
N GLY A 120 -6.61 12.83 -11.89
CA GLY A 120 -7.68 13.69 -12.44
C GLY A 120 -9.10 13.12 -12.28
N LYS A 121 -9.28 11.86 -11.87
CA LYS A 121 -10.60 11.26 -11.62
C LYS A 121 -11.28 11.76 -10.35
N ARG A 122 -10.57 12.53 -9.51
CA ARG A 122 -11.04 13.03 -8.20
C ARG A 122 -11.52 11.90 -7.28
N GLU A 123 -10.85 10.75 -7.35
CA GLU A 123 -11.05 9.68 -6.38
C GLU A 123 -10.64 10.20 -4.99
N MET A 124 -11.50 10.02 -4.01
CA MET A 124 -11.27 10.47 -2.62
C MET A 124 -10.74 9.34 -1.73
N ASN A 125 -10.65 8.13 -2.26
CA ASN A 125 -10.05 6.98 -1.63
C ASN A 125 -9.35 6.15 -2.71
N VAL A 126 -8.09 5.78 -2.49
CA VAL A 126 -7.32 4.89 -3.36
C VAL A 126 -6.69 3.79 -2.51
N ASN A 127 -6.82 2.53 -2.93
CA ASN A 127 -6.30 1.38 -2.20
C ASN A 127 -4.96 0.90 -2.78
N MET A 128 -3.98 0.71 -1.90
CA MET A 128 -2.61 0.28 -2.24
C MET A 128 -2.45 -1.24 -2.28
N VAL A 129 -3.56 -1.99 -2.36
CA VAL A 129 -3.62 -3.44 -2.40
C VAL A 129 -3.00 -4.05 -1.14
N THR A 130 -1.80 -4.61 -1.26
CA THR A 130 -1.04 -5.27 -0.20
C THR A 130 0.44 -5.16 -0.55
N CYS A 131 1.33 -5.43 0.40
CA CYS A 131 2.77 -5.51 0.11
C CYS A 131 3.09 -6.56 -0.98
N GLY A 132 2.46 -7.74 -0.91
CA GLY A 132 2.61 -8.78 -1.94
C GLY A 132 2.08 -8.30 -3.30
N GLY A 133 0.94 -7.61 -3.33
CA GLY A 133 0.39 -7.02 -4.55
C GLY A 133 1.32 -5.99 -5.19
N GLN A 134 1.84 -5.04 -4.41
CA GLN A 134 2.76 -4.01 -4.91
C GLN A 134 4.07 -4.60 -5.45
N ALA A 135 4.54 -5.71 -4.88
CA ALA A 135 5.75 -6.41 -5.34
C ALA A 135 5.52 -7.24 -6.62
N THR A 136 4.31 -7.80 -6.80
CA THR A 136 4.09 -8.87 -7.79
C THR A 136 3.17 -8.49 -8.95
N ILE A 137 2.18 -7.63 -8.73
CA ILE A 137 1.27 -7.16 -9.79
C ILE A 137 2.01 -6.47 -10.94
N PRO A 138 3.06 -5.65 -10.71
CA PRO A 138 3.87 -5.13 -11.81
C PRO A 138 4.40 -6.24 -12.72
N MET A 139 4.82 -7.38 -12.16
CA MET A 139 5.32 -8.52 -12.93
C MET A 139 4.21 -9.22 -13.72
N VAL A 140 3.03 -9.42 -13.11
CA VAL A 140 1.86 -9.97 -13.82
C VAL A 140 1.48 -9.06 -14.99
N TYR A 141 1.42 -7.75 -14.76
CA TYR A 141 1.12 -6.76 -15.80
C TYR A 141 2.18 -6.75 -16.91
N ALA A 142 3.47 -6.86 -16.55
CA ALA A 142 4.54 -6.94 -17.53
C ALA A 142 4.39 -8.14 -18.47
N ILE A 143 3.84 -9.26 -17.99
CA ILE A 143 3.55 -10.44 -18.82
C ILE A 143 2.25 -10.23 -19.62
N SER A 144 1.17 -9.76 -18.97
CA SER A 144 -0.16 -9.64 -19.58
C SER A 144 -0.22 -8.59 -20.70
N ARG A 145 0.60 -7.54 -20.64
CA ARG A 145 0.73 -6.54 -21.71
C ARG A 145 1.43 -7.07 -22.97
N VAL A 146 2.11 -8.22 -22.88
CA VAL A 146 2.75 -8.90 -24.02
C VAL A 146 1.85 -10.01 -24.56
N GLN A 147 1.29 -10.84 -23.67
CA GLN A 147 0.50 -12.01 -24.06
C GLN A 147 -0.62 -12.27 -23.04
N PRO A 148 -1.83 -12.68 -23.46
CA PRO A 148 -2.93 -12.94 -22.54
C PRO A 148 -2.55 -13.96 -21.44
N VAL A 149 -2.86 -13.61 -20.19
CA VAL A 149 -2.60 -14.46 -19.01
C VAL A 149 -3.92 -15.08 -18.54
N SER A 150 -4.05 -16.39 -18.69
CA SER A 150 -5.24 -17.15 -18.26
C SER A 150 -5.30 -17.33 -16.73
N TYR A 151 -4.13 -17.42 -16.08
CA TYR A 151 -4.01 -17.58 -14.64
C TYR A 151 -2.72 -16.93 -14.12
N GLY A 152 -2.83 -16.11 -13.08
CA GLY A 152 -1.71 -15.51 -12.37
C GLY A 152 -1.73 -15.91 -10.90
N GLU A 153 -0.59 -16.37 -10.38
CA GLU A 153 -0.42 -16.74 -8.97
C GLU A 153 0.82 -16.08 -8.39
N ILE A 154 0.69 -15.57 -7.17
CA ILE A 154 1.79 -14.97 -6.44
C ILE A 154 1.99 -15.68 -5.10
N VAL A 155 3.24 -15.79 -4.67
CA VAL A 155 3.62 -16.33 -3.36
C VAL A 155 4.54 -15.33 -2.66
N ALA A 156 4.02 -14.64 -1.65
CA ALA A 156 4.76 -13.69 -0.84
C ALA A 156 5.28 -14.37 0.44
N THR A 157 6.60 -14.40 0.63
CA THR A 157 7.25 -14.96 1.81
C THR A 157 7.90 -13.84 2.61
N VAL A 158 7.46 -13.67 3.87
CA VAL A 158 7.85 -12.57 4.74
C VAL A 158 8.35 -13.07 6.09
N SER A 159 9.18 -12.28 6.76
CA SER A 159 9.67 -12.62 8.11
C SER A 159 8.59 -12.43 9.17
N SER A 160 8.49 -13.36 10.13
CA SER A 160 7.53 -13.28 11.22
C SER A 160 7.60 -11.96 12.01
N LYS A 161 8.79 -11.38 12.14
CA LYS A 161 9.04 -10.12 12.83
C LYS A 161 8.51 -8.89 12.08
N SER A 162 8.39 -8.93 10.75
CA SER A 162 7.83 -7.81 9.99
C SER A 162 6.29 -7.79 10.00
N VAL A 163 5.66 -8.94 10.26
CA VAL A 163 4.20 -9.10 10.27
C VAL A 163 3.60 -8.80 11.65
N GLY A 164 3.12 -7.57 11.81
CA GLY A 164 2.43 -7.10 13.01
C GLY A 164 1.03 -7.72 13.22
N PRO A 165 0.40 -7.49 14.39
CA PRO A 165 -0.91 -8.07 14.74
C PRO A 165 -2.02 -7.73 13.74
N GLY A 166 -1.99 -6.51 13.16
CA GLY A 166 -2.95 -6.09 12.14
C GLY A 166 -2.94 -7.02 10.94
N THR A 167 -1.79 -7.24 10.32
CA THR A 167 -1.66 -8.15 9.17
C THR A 167 -2.05 -9.58 9.52
N ARG A 168 -1.71 -10.08 10.72
CA ARG A 168 -2.07 -11.43 11.17
C ARG A 168 -3.58 -11.65 11.28
N LYS A 169 -4.32 -10.63 11.71
CA LYS A 169 -5.79 -10.68 11.81
C LYS A 169 -6.50 -10.55 10.45
N ASN A 170 -5.80 -10.13 9.39
CA ASN A 170 -6.35 -9.83 8.08
C ASN A 170 -5.73 -10.71 6.96
N ILE A 171 -5.34 -11.96 7.29
CA ILE A 171 -4.62 -12.82 6.35
C ILE A 171 -5.52 -13.29 5.18
N ASP A 172 -6.81 -13.48 5.44
CA ASP A 172 -7.80 -13.83 4.43
C ASP A 172 -8.00 -12.67 3.46
N GLU A 173 -8.17 -11.45 3.97
CA GLU A 173 -8.27 -10.21 3.20
C GLU A 173 -7.02 -10.00 2.35
N PHE A 174 -5.82 -10.29 2.89
CA PHE A 174 -4.59 -10.26 2.08
C PHE A 174 -4.71 -11.15 0.85
N THR A 175 -5.12 -12.42 1.01
CA THR A 175 -5.21 -13.35 -0.12
C THR A 175 -6.27 -12.93 -1.14
N ARG A 176 -7.46 -12.53 -0.68
CA ARG A 176 -8.58 -12.15 -1.55
C ARG A 176 -8.32 -10.84 -2.29
N THR A 177 -7.87 -9.81 -1.57
CA THR A 177 -7.57 -8.49 -2.16
C THR A 177 -6.42 -8.59 -3.15
N THR A 178 -5.35 -9.34 -2.82
CA THR A 178 -4.22 -9.52 -3.74
C THR A 178 -4.61 -10.33 -4.98
N ALA A 179 -5.37 -11.42 -4.83
CA ALA A 179 -5.86 -12.20 -5.97
C ALA A 179 -6.75 -11.35 -6.90
N GLY A 180 -7.68 -10.56 -6.33
CA GLY A 180 -8.52 -9.65 -7.11
C GLY A 180 -7.73 -8.56 -7.83
N ALA A 181 -6.60 -8.10 -7.26
CA ALA A 181 -5.73 -7.11 -7.90
C ALA A 181 -4.81 -7.73 -8.98
N VAL A 182 -4.40 -8.99 -8.82
CA VAL A 182 -3.75 -9.78 -9.89
C VAL A 182 -4.66 -9.86 -11.13
N GLU A 183 -5.97 -9.97 -10.92
CA GLU A 183 -6.96 -9.95 -12.00
C GLU A 183 -7.16 -8.54 -12.57
N LYS A 184 -7.63 -7.61 -11.73
CA LYS A 184 -8.11 -6.29 -12.17
C LYS A 184 -7.00 -5.34 -12.64
N VAL A 185 -5.81 -5.44 -12.03
CA VAL A 185 -4.68 -4.54 -12.31
C VAL A 185 -3.57 -5.30 -13.04
N GLY A 186 -3.30 -6.54 -12.64
CA GLY A 186 -2.31 -7.39 -13.31
C GLY A 186 -2.75 -7.87 -14.69
N GLY A 187 -4.06 -7.94 -14.96
CA GLY A 187 -4.60 -8.36 -16.26
C GLY A 187 -4.69 -9.88 -16.46
N ALA A 188 -4.52 -10.67 -15.39
CA ALA A 188 -4.79 -12.11 -15.46
C ALA A 188 -6.30 -12.38 -15.46
N LYS A 189 -6.78 -13.39 -16.20
CA LYS A 189 -8.19 -13.79 -16.19
C LYS A 189 -8.62 -14.39 -14.85
N LYS A 190 -7.69 -15.01 -14.11
CA LYS A 190 -7.90 -15.57 -12.78
C LYS A 190 -6.66 -15.37 -11.92
N GLY A 191 -6.85 -14.92 -10.69
CA GLY A 191 -5.79 -14.61 -9.74
C GLY A 191 -5.75 -15.56 -8.55
N LYS A 192 -4.56 -15.77 -8.00
CA LYS A 192 -4.35 -16.41 -6.69
C LYS A 192 -3.21 -15.70 -5.96
N ALA A 193 -3.34 -15.60 -4.64
CA ALA A 193 -2.28 -15.12 -3.78
C ALA A 193 -2.08 -16.04 -2.58
N ILE A 194 -0.82 -16.30 -2.25
CA ILE A 194 -0.38 -17.04 -1.07
C ILE A 194 0.55 -16.15 -0.26
N ILE A 195 0.42 -16.19 1.06
CA ILE A 195 1.36 -15.57 2.00
C ILE A 195 1.96 -16.63 2.92
N ILE A 196 3.28 -16.60 3.08
CA ILE A 196 4.05 -17.47 3.96
C ILE A 196 4.77 -16.61 4.99
N ILE A 197 4.56 -16.92 6.26
CA ILE A 197 5.19 -16.23 7.38
C ILE A 197 6.28 -17.14 7.96
N ASN A 198 7.54 -16.74 7.85
CA ASN A 198 8.68 -17.57 8.22
C ASN A 198 9.46 -16.97 9.42
N PRO A 199 9.68 -17.73 10.52
CA PRO A 199 10.33 -17.26 11.74
C PRO A 199 11.87 -17.43 11.76
N ALA A 200 12.53 -17.68 10.63
CA ALA A 200 13.97 -17.88 10.58
C ALA A 200 14.78 -16.71 11.17
N GLU A 201 15.93 -17.03 11.75
CA GLU A 201 16.91 -16.08 12.25
C GLU A 201 18.27 -16.32 11.55
N PRO A 202 18.91 -15.29 10.96
CA PRO A 202 18.46 -13.90 10.89
C PRO A 202 17.15 -13.75 10.07
N PRO A 203 16.34 -12.70 10.32
CA PRO A 203 15.07 -12.52 9.61
C PRO A 203 15.30 -12.45 8.10
N LEU A 204 14.55 -13.26 7.34
CA LEU A 204 14.67 -13.30 5.90
C LEU A 204 14.28 -11.96 5.24
N ILE A 205 14.91 -11.69 4.10
CA ILE A 205 14.47 -10.68 3.15
C ILE A 205 13.16 -11.17 2.51
N MET A 206 12.21 -10.27 2.29
CA MET A 206 10.97 -10.58 1.59
C MET A 206 11.25 -11.19 0.22
N ARG A 207 10.58 -12.30 -0.09
CA ARG A 207 10.70 -12.98 -1.37
C ARG A 207 9.32 -13.14 -1.98
N ASP A 208 9.21 -12.80 -3.25
CA ASP A 208 7.98 -12.97 -3.99
C ASP A 208 8.25 -13.80 -5.25
N THR A 209 7.41 -14.81 -5.47
CA THR A 209 7.41 -15.62 -6.69
C THR A 209 6.13 -15.35 -7.47
N VAL A 210 6.24 -15.18 -8.78
CA VAL A 210 5.11 -14.95 -9.68
C VAL A 210 5.06 -16.06 -10.73
N HIS A 211 3.93 -16.75 -10.81
CA HIS A 211 3.62 -17.73 -11.83
C HIS A 211 2.51 -17.19 -12.73
N CYS A 212 2.71 -17.25 -14.05
CA CYS A 212 1.70 -16.84 -15.02
C CYS A 212 1.54 -17.93 -16.09
N LEU A 213 0.31 -18.36 -16.32
CA LEU A 213 -0.07 -19.25 -17.41
C LEU A 213 -0.54 -18.40 -18.59
N VAL A 214 0.34 -18.19 -19.56
CA VAL A 214 0.03 -17.47 -20.80
C VAL A 214 -0.72 -18.35 -21.80
N GLU A 215 -1.53 -17.74 -22.64
CA GLU A 215 -2.29 -18.47 -23.68
C GLU A 215 -1.43 -18.73 -24.91
N GLY A 216 -1.32 -19.99 -25.34
CA GLY A 216 -0.50 -20.39 -26.48
C GLY A 216 0.98 -20.55 -26.13
N THR A 217 1.84 -20.62 -27.16
CA THR A 217 3.30 -20.68 -26.97
C THR A 217 3.81 -19.33 -26.42
N PRO A 218 4.58 -19.30 -25.32
CA PRO A 218 5.10 -18.04 -24.77
C PRO A 218 6.10 -17.36 -25.71
N ASP A 219 5.90 -16.08 -26.00
CA ASP A 219 6.96 -15.22 -26.55
C ASP A 219 7.97 -14.86 -25.45
N GLN A 220 8.91 -15.78 -25.21
CA GLN A 220 9.84 -15.69 -24.09
C GLN A 220 10.70 -14.42 -24.13
N GLU A 221 11.21 -14.06 -25.31
CA GLU A 221 12.09 -12.89 -25.44
C GLU A 221 11.34 -11.58 -25.16
N ALA A 222 10.14 -11.42 -25.70
CA ALA A 222 9.33 -10.23 -25.45
C ALA A 222 8.89 -10.14 -23.98
N ILE A 223 8.52 -11.27 -23.37
CA ILE A 223 8.14 -11.33 -21.95
C ILE A 223 9.33 -10.96 -21.06
N ILE A 224 10.52 -11.55 -21.29
CA ILE A 224 11.73 -11.27 -20.51
C ILE A 224 12.08 -9.78 -20.57
N ARG A 225 12.09 -9.20 -21.78
CA ARG A 225 12.35 -7.77 -21.96
C ARG A 225 11.35 -6.92 -21.19
N SER A 226 10.06 -7.22 -21.32
CA SER A 226 8.99 -6.50 -20.63
C SER A 226 9.12 -6.56 -19.11
N VAL A 227 9.47 -7.72 -18.55
CA VAL A 227 9.72 -7.91 -17.11
C VAL A 227 10.91 -7.07 -16.64
N HIS A 228 12.03 -7.10 -17.37
CA HIS A 228 13.21 -6.29 -17.02
C HIS A 228 12.94 -4.79 -17.06
N ASP A 229 12.16 -4.31 -18.03
CA ASP A 229 11.78 -2.91 -18.10
C ASP A 229 10.87 -2.52 -16.93
N MET A 230 9.94 -3.41 -16.53
CA MET A 230 9.12 -3.17 -15.34
C MET A 230 9.93 -3.15 -14.04
N ILE A 231 10.94 -4.02 -13.90
CA ILE A 231 11.84 -3.99 -12.74
C ILE A 231 12.51 -2.62 -12.60
N LYS A 232 13.00 -2.05 -13.71
CA LYS A 232 13.60 -0.70 -13.71
C LYS A 232 12.62 0.38 -13.28
N GLU A 233 11.35 0.28 -13.68
CA GLU A 233 10.30 1.22 -13.24
C GLU A 233 10.05 1.12 -11.73
N VAL A 234 9.95 -0.10 -11.18
CA VAL A 234 9.79 -0.33 -9.74
C VAL A 234 11.00 0.20 -8.95
N GLN A 235 12.22 0.00 -9.47
CA GLN A 235 13.47 0.46 -8.85
C GLN A 235 13.57 1.98 -8.68
N LYS A 236 12.78 2.78 -9.40
CA LYS A 236 12.74 4.24 -9.21
C LYS A 236 12.23 4.64 -7.83
N TYR A 237 11.38 3.82 -7.19
CA TYR A 237 10.81 4.10 -5.87
C TYR A 237 11.12 3.04 -4.80
N VAL A 238 11.61 1.85 -5.20
CA VAL A 238 12.19 0.82 -4.31
C VAL A 238 13.55 0.36 -4.85
N PRO A 239 14.65 1.07 -4.54
CA PRO A 239 16.00 0.74 -5.02
C PRO A 239 16.54 -0.62 -4.57
#